data_AF-A0A3C1L8G1-F1
#
_entry.id   AF-A0A3C1L8G1-F1
#
_cell.length_a   1.000
_cell.length_b   1.000
_cell.length_c   1.000
_cell.angle_alpha   90.00
_cell.angle_beta   90.00
_cell.angle_gamma   90.00
#
_symmetry.space_group_name_H-M   'P 1'
#
loop_
_entity.id
_entity.type
_entity.pdbx_description
1 polymer ?
#
loop_
_entity_poly.entity_id
_entity_poly.type
_entity_poly.pdbx_seq_one_letter_code
_entity_poly.pdbx_strand_id
1 'polypeptide(L)'
;MAAALLAAGCTNDSGVSVQARTSATAGSSPDTTAGSTADTTGDTAPDDSGPTTDPASVGTIEWGECTDESADDPVLECATLAVPLDYDNPSGDTLSIALVRVPAVSDRQGAVLFNPGGPGGSGFDP
;
A
#
# COMPACT_ATOMS: atom_id res chain seq x y z
N MET A 1 45.54 44.56 10.81
CA MET A 1 45.06 43.19 11.11
C MET A 1 43.88 42.94 10.20
N ALA A 2 44.11 42.22 9.10
CA ALA A 2 43.09 41.91 8.11
C ALA A 2 42.50 40.54 8.45
N ALA A 3 41.20 40.45 8.61
CA ALA A 3 40.47 39.19 8.71
C ALA A 3 39.54 39.11 7.49
N ALA A 4 39.86 38.20 6.57
CA ALA A 4 39.07 37.91 5.40
C ALA A 4 37.92 36.96 5.77
N LEU A 5 36.69 37.34 5.42
CA LEU A 5 35.56 36.42 5.38
C LEU A 5 35.69 35.53 4.14
N LEU A 6 35.62 34.20 4.31
CA LEU A 6 35.30 33.27 3.24
C LEU A 6 33.82 32.89 3.33
N ALA A 7 33.15 32.92 2.18
CA ALA A 7 31.80 32.43 1.98
C ALA A 7 31.79 31.17 1.09
N ALA A 8 30.69 30.42 1.25
CA ALA A 8 30.07 29.47 0.31
C ALA A 8 30.64 28.03 0.22
N GLY A 9 29.71 27.07 0.35
CA GLY A 9 29.85 25.71 -0.16
C GLY A 9 28.91 24.70 0.49
N CYS A 10 27.71 24.52 -0.06
CA CYS A 10 26.89 23.32 0.15
C CYS A 10 27.41 22.19 -0.74
N THR A 11 27.77 21.03 -0.17
CA THR A 11 27.47 19.71 -0.77
C THR A 11 27.81 18.60 0.23
N ASN A 12 26.92 17.63 0.43
CA ASN A 12 27.26 16.34 1.01
C ASN A 12 26.91 15.27 -0.03
N ASP A 13 27.95 14.87 -0.76
CA ASP A 13 28.01 13.64 -1.53
C ASP A 13 28.24 12.48 -0.57
N SER A 14 27.41 11.45 -0.64
CA SER A 14 27.70 10.12 -0.12
C SER A 14 27.06 9.13 -1.08
N GLY A 15 27.85 8.76 -2.09
CA GLY A 15 27.45 7.90 -3.18
C GLY A 15 27.17 6.45 -2.78
N VAL A 16 26.30 5.83 -3.59
CA VAL A 16 26.42 4.43 -3.97
C VAL A 16 26.43 4.39 -5.49
N SER A 17 27.59 4.04 -6.03
CA SER A 17 27.86 3.89 -7.46
C SER A 17 27.15 2.66 -8.04
N VAL A 18 26.16 2.89 -8.90
CA VAL A 18 25.60 1.84 -9.79
C VAL A 18 26.51 1.72 -11.00
N GLN A 19 27.17 0.58 -11.12
CA GLN A 19 28.11 0.25 -12.19
C GLN A 19 27.31 0.03 -13.51
N ALA A 20 27.39 0.99 -14.42
CA ALA A 20 26.85 0.83 -15.77
C ALA A 20 27.64 -0.24 -16.52
N ARG A 21 27.04 -1.42 -16.73
CA ARG A 21 27.55 -2.42 -17.67
C ARG A 21 27.05 -2.05 -19.06
N THR A 22 27.90 -1.38 -19.84
CA THR A 22 27.70 -1.26 -21.29
C THR A 22 28.00 -2.61 -21.94
N SER A 23 27.05 -3.16 -22.66
CA SER A 23 27.29 -4.16 -23.70
C SER A 23 26.59 -3.69 -24.96
N ALA A 24 27.38 -3.20 -25.91
CA ALA A 24 26.90 -2.86 -27.24
C ALA A 24 27.05 -4.10 -28.15
N THR A 25 25.98 -4.53 -28.81
CA THR A 25 26.07 -5.04 -30.20
C THR A 25 24.70 -4.95 -30.87
N ALA A 26 24.68 -4.30 -32.03
CA ALA A 26 23.53 -4.20 -32.92
C ALA A 26 23.16 -5.56 -33.53
N GLY A 27 21.87 -5.75 -33.83
CA GLY A 27 21.38 -6.90 -34.59
C GLY A 27 19.88 -6.80 -34.85
N SER A 28 19.50 -6.18 -35.96
CA SER A 28 18.14 -6.30 -36.51
C SER A 28 17.85 -7.76 -36.85
N SER A 29 16.64 -8.25 -36.56
CA SER A 29 16.15 -9.53 -37.09
C SER A 29 14.65 -9.43 -37.41
N PRO A 30 14.19 -10.15 -38.46
CA PRO A 30 12.99 -9.82 -39.20
C PRO A 30 11.72 -10.40 -38.58
N ASP A 31 10.61 -9.72 -38.88
CA ASP A 31 9.25 -10.24 -38.71
C ASP A 31 9.12 -11.65 -39.29
N THR A 32 8.84 -12.62 -38.42
CA THR A 32 8.37 -13.94 -38.84
C THR A 32 6.99 -14.15 -38.21
N THR A 33 5.97 -14.02 -39.06
CA THR A 33 4.60 -14.43 -38.77
C THR A 33 4.57 -15.94 -38.55
N ALA A 34 4.55 -16.38 -37.29
CA ALA A 34 4.20 -17.74 -36.91
C ALA A 34 2.75 -17.74 -36.41
N GLY A 35 1.87 -18.38 -37.18
CA GLY A 35 0.48 -18.59 -36.81
C GLY A 35 0.40 -19.47 -35.56
N SER A 36 -0.24 -18.95 -34.51
CA SER A 36 -0.52 -19.71 -33.30
C SER A 36 -1.81 -20.50 -33.51
N THR A 37 -1.68 -21.80 -33.70
CA THR A 37 -2.80 -22.74 -33.60
C THR A 37 -3.33 -22.69 -32.18
N ALA A 38 -4.59 -22.26 -32.01
CA ALA A 38 -5.27 -22.27 -30.73
C ALA A 38 -5.49 -23.72 -30.27
N ASP A 39 -4.60 -24.22 -29.42
CA ASP A 39 -4.85 -25.42 -28.61
C ASP A 39 -5.98 -25.08 -27.64
N THR A 40 -7.19 -25.56 -27.95
CA THR A 40 -8.34 -25.53 -27.04
C THR A 40 -8.13 -26.64 -26.00
N THR A 41 -7.19 -26.43 -25.09
CA THR A 41 -7.15 -27.18 -23.83
C THR A 41 -8.09 -26.45 -22.88
N GLY A 42 -9.17 -27.12 -22.48
CA GLY A 42 -10.25 -26.55 -21.69
C GLY A 42 -9.73 -25.79 -20.48
N ASP A 43 -10.06 -24.51 -20.43
CA ASP A 43 -9.94 -23.65 -19.26
C ASP A 43 -10.91 -24.17 -18.19
N THR A 44 -10.45 -25.18 -17.44
CA THR A 44 -11.06 -25.44 -16.13
C THR A 44 -10.45 -24.39 -15.23
N ALA A 45 -11.14 -23.25 -15.10
CA ALA A 45 -10.81 -22.25 -14.12
C ALA A 45 -10.63 -22.96 -12.75
N PRO A 46 -9.56 -22.66 -11.99
CA PRO A 46 -9.43 -23.22 -10.66
C PRO A 46 -10.70 -22.88 -9.86
N ASP A 47 -11.26 -23.88 -9.18
CA ASP A 47 -12.32 -23.70 -8.22
C ASP A 47 -11.88 -22.61 -7.22
N ASP A 48 -12.60 -21.48 -7.21
CA ASP A 48 -12.43 -20.32 -6.32
C ASP A 48 -12.87 -20.65 -4.87
N SER A 49 -12.65 -21.90 -4.45
CA SER A 49 -12.86 -22.34 -3.07
C SER A 49 -11.65 -21.93 -2.22
N GLY A 50 -11.32 -20.64 -2.23
CA GLY A 50 -10.50 -20.05 -1.17
C GLY A 50 -11.20 -20.22 0.18
N PRO A 51 -10.47 -20.21 1.31
CA PRO A 51 -11.10 -20.23 2.62
C PRO A 51 -12.14 -19.11 2.69
N THR A 52 -13.41 -19.47 2.87
CA THR A 52 -14.46 -18.50 3.12
C THR A 52 -14.29 -18.03 4.56
N THR A 53 -13.40 -17.06 4.78
CA THR A 53 -13.32 -16.37 6.07
C THR A 53 -14.67 -15.71 6.29
N ASP A 54 -15.42 -16.19 7.28
CA ASP A 54 -16.66 -15.55 7.68
C ASP A 54 -16.34 -14.09 8.05
N PRO A 55 -16.90 -13.10 7.34
CA PRO A 55 -16.70 -11.69 7.67
C PRO A 55 -17.20 -11.37 9.11
N ALA A 56 -17.93 -12.28 9.76
CA ALA A 56 -18.29 -12.17 11.17
C ALA A 56 -17.14 -12.49 12.16
N SER A 57 -15.98 -12.94 11.69
CA SER A 57 -14.82 -13.22 12.56
C SER A 57 -14.07 -11.95 13.00
N VAL A 58 -14.26 -10.82 12.30
CA VAL A 58 -13.80 -9.52 12.77
C VAL A 58 -14.82 -8.97 13.77
N GLY A 59 -14.39 -8.84 15.03
CA GLY A 59 -15.22 -8.30 16.11
C GLY A 59 -15.67 -6.85 15.85
N THR A 60 -16.53 -6.34 16.74
CA THR A 60 -16.97 -4.94 16.70
C THR A 60 -15.76 -4.00 16.79
N ILE A 61 -15.74 -2.96 15.95
CA ILE A 61 -14.72 -1.92 15.98
C ILE A 61 -15.07 -0.91 17.06
N GLU A 62 -14.19 -0.78 18.05
CA GLU A 62 -14.31 0.21 19.12
C GLU A 62 -13.71 1.54 18.66
N TRP A 63 -14.58 2.53 18.46
CA TRP A 63 -14.21 3.88 18.02
C TRP A 63 -14.03 4.82 19.22
N GLY A 64 -13.06 5.71 19.11
CA GLY A 64 -12.80 6.73 20.13
C GLY A 64 -12.15 7.97 19.56
N GLU A 65 -11.75 8.84 20.48
CA GLU A 65 -11.00 10.06 20.19
C GLU A 65 -9.67 9.69 19.51
N CYS A 66 -9.26 10.48 18.51
CA CYS A 66 -7.91 10.35 17.95
C CYS A 66 -6.88 10.91 18.95
N THR A 67 -5.87 10.13 19.30
CA THR A 67 -4.85 10.51 20.31
C THR A 67 -3.55 11.03 19.71
N ASP A 68 -3.41 10.95 18.39
CA ASP A 68 -2.20 11.39 17.67
C ASP A 68 -2.34 12.85 17.25
N GLU A 69 -1.27 13.64 17.38
CA GLU A 69 -1.21 15.09 17.09
C GLU A 69 -1.51 15.42 15.60
N SER A 70 -1.50 14.41 14.73
CA SER A 70 -1.91 14.52 13.33
C SER A 70 -3.43 14.56 13.15
N ALA A 71 -4.21 14.36 14.20
CA ALA A 71 -5.67 14.23 14.14
C ALA A 71 -6.39 15.06 15.22
N ASP A 72 -5.87 16.26 15.55
CA ASP A 72 -6.51 17.24 16.45
C ASP A 72 -7.84 17.83 15.90
N ASP A 73 -8.45 17.20 14.89
CA ASP A 73 -9.78 17.56 14.40
C ASP A 73 -10.86 16.85 15.24
N PRO A 74 -11.70 17.57 15.99
CA PRO A 74 -12.71 17.00 16.86
C PRO A 74 -13.83 16.24 16.12
N VAL A 75 -13.85 16.29 14.78
CA VAL A 75 -14.81 15.57 13.94
C VAL A 75 -14.34 14.14 13.64
N LEU A 76 -13.05 13.84 13.85
CA LEU A 76 -12.49 12.53 13.55
C LEU A 76 -12.68 11.55 14.72
N GLU A 77 -12.99 10.31 14.36
CA GLU A 77 -12.92 9.16 15.27
C GLU A 77 -11.88 8.18 14.76
N CYS A 78 -11.09 7.65 15.67
CA CYS A 78 -10.03 6.69 15.40
C CYS A 78 -10.36 5.33 16.02
N ALA A 79 -9.86 4.26 15.38
CA ALA A 79 -9.96 2.91 15.88
C ALA A 79 -8.78 2.06 15.40
N THR A 80 -8.61 0.88 16.00
CA THR A 80 -7.66 -0.13 15.54
C THR A 80 -8.40 -1.43 15.25
N LEU A 81 -8.14 -1.99 14.08
CA LEU A 81 -8.67 -3.28 13.65
C LEU A 81 -7.56 -4.34 13.66
N ALA A 82 -7.70 -5.36 14.50
CA ALA A 82 -6.83 -6.53 14.46
C ALA A 82 -7.27 -7.48 13.35
N VAL A 83 -6.33 -7.90 12.51
CA VAL A 83 -6.56 -8.88 11.45
C VAL A 83 -5.49 -9.98 11.51
N PRO A 84 -5.79 -11.22 11.09
CA PRO A 84 -4.77 -12.25 11.05
C PRO A 84 -3.67 -11.89 10.05
N LEU A 85 -2.43 -12.20 10.42
CA LEU A 85 -1.28 -12.09 9.53
C LEU A 85 -1.37 -13.10 8.39
N ASP A 86 -1.89 -14.29 8.69
CA ASP A 86 -2.13 -15.38 7.75
C ASP A 86 -3.61 -15.79 7.83
N TYR A 87 -4.36 -15.57 6.74
CA TYR A 87 -5.80 -15.89 6.69
C TYR A 87 -6.09 -17.39 6.61
N ASP A 88 -5.11 -18.23 6.19
CA ASP A 88 -5.24 -19.69 6.25
C ASP A 88 -5.08 -20.22 7.69
N ASN A 89 -4.47 -19.43 8.57
CA ASN A 89 -4.35 -19.69 10.00
C ASN A 89 -4.88 -18.51 10.85
N PRO A 90 -6.20 -18.30 10.90
CA PRO A 90 -6.82 -17.12 11.53
C PRO A 90 -6.61 -17.04 13.06
N SER A 91 -6.22 -18.15 13.69
CA SER A 91 -5.84 -18.21 15.11
C SER A 91 -4.37 -17.89 15.39
N GLY A 92 -3.59 -17.59 14.35
CA GLY A 92 -2.16 -17.25 14.44
C GLY A 92 -1.91 -15.80 14.86
N ASP A 93 -0.74 -15.28 14.47
CA ASP A 93 -0.36 -13.89 14.74
C ASP A 93 -1.31 -12.90 14.07
N THR A 94 -1.47 -11.73 14.67
CA THR A 94 -2.30 -10.64 14.15
C THR A 94 -1.48 -9.38 13.88
N LEU A 95 -1.94 -8.57 12.93
CA LEU A 95 -1.46 -7.22 12.71
C LEU A 95 -2.59 -6.19 12.94
N SER A 96 -2.20 -4.95 13.23
CA SER A 96 -3.13 -3.84 13.48
C SER A 96 -3.26 -2.94 12.25
N ILE A 97 -4.50 -2.68 11.85
CA ILE A 97 -4.86 -1.67 10.85
C ILE A 97 -5.41 -0.45 11.58
N ALA A 98 -4.76 0.71 11.41
CA ALA A 98 -5.28 1.97 11.90
C ALA A 98 -6.46 2.43 11.04
N LEU A 99 -7.55 2.87 11.68
CA LEU A 99 -8.74 3.38 11.02
C LEU A 99 -9.04 4.79 11.50
N VAL A 100 -9.42 5.65 10.56
CA VAL A 100 -9.91 7.01 10.82
C VAL A 100 -11.25 7.16 10.09
N ARG A 101 -12.23 7.78 10.74
CA ARG A 101 -13.52 8.08 10.11
C ARG A 101 -14.03 9.47 10.49
N VAL A 102 -14.85 10.02 9.59
CA VAL A 102 -15.78 11.10 9.88
C VAL A 102 -17.18 10.49 10.03
N PRO A 103 -17.84 10.58 11.20
CA PRO A 103 -19.21 10.09 11.38
C PRO A 103 -20.20 10.83 10.48
N ALA A 104 -21.26 10.15 10.06
CA ALA A 104 -22.36 10.80 9.35
C ALA A 104 -23.05 11.80 10.28
N VAL A 105 -23.31 13.02 9.77
CA VAL A 105 -24.01 14.08 10.51
C VAL A 105 -25.53 13.85 10.62
N SER A 106 -26.07 12.89 9.87
CA SER A 106 -27.51 12.62 9.75
C SER A 106 -27.74 11.13 9.51
N ASP A 107 -28.79 10.77 8.75
CA ASP A 107 -29.10 9.38 8.42
C ASP A 107 -27.91 8.65 7.76
N ARG A 108 -27.42 7.62 8.44
CA ARG A 108 -26.30 6.80 7.99
C ARG A 108 -26.81 5.67 7.08
N GLN A 109 -26.38 5.70 5.82
CA GLN A 109 -26.67 4.61 4.87
C GLN A 109 -25.64 3.48 4.92
N GLY A 110 -24.40 3.78 5.31
CA GLY A 110 -23.30 2.82 5.34
C GLY A 110 -21.96 3.51 5.54
N ALA A 111 -20.87 2.76 5.34
CA ALA A 111 -19.53 3.32 5.28
C ALA A 111 -19.08 3.43 3.81
N VAL A 112 -18.38 4.52 3.49
CA VAL A 112 -17.61 4.62 2.25
C VAL A 112 -16.15 4.42 2.64
N LEU A 113 -15.52 3.39 2.08
CA LEU A 113 -14.10 3.15 2.28
C LEU A 113 -13.31 3.83 1.18
N PHE A 114 -12.26 4.54 1.58
CA PHE A 114 -11.39 5.28 0.69
C PHE A 114 -9.97 4.73 0.79
N ASN A 115 -9.33 4.51 -0.36
CA ASN A 115 -7.92 4.18 -0.46
C ASN A 115 -7.30 5.14 -1.48
N PRO A 116 -6.41 6.07 -1.06
CA PRO A 116 -5.80 7.06 -1.96
C PRO A 116 -4.90 6.43 -3.04
N GLY A 117 -4.54 5.15 -2.89
CA GLY A 117 -3.70 4.42 -3.83
C GLY A 117 -2.22 4.43 -3.45
N GLY A 118 -1.39 3.89 -4.36
CA GLY A 118 -0.03 3.48 -4.05
C GLY A 118 0.00 2.37 -2.99
N PRO A 119 1.15 1.73 -2.79
CA PRO A 119 1.40 0.97 -1.57
C PRO A 119 2.28 1.78 -0.60
N GLY A 120 2.06 1.59 0.70
CA GLY A 120 2.91 2.13 1.77
C GLY A 120 2.61 3.56 2.22
N GLY A 121 1.69 4.28 1.55
CA GLY A 121 1.16 5.54 2.03
C GLY A 121 0.10 5.34 3.11
N SER A 122 -0.08 6.33 3.99
CA SER A 122 -1.20 6.34 4.92
C SER A 122 -2.52 6.52 4.16
N GLY A 123 -3.57 5.84 4.62
CA GLY A 123 -4.93 6.08 4.14
C GLY A 123 -5.50 7.43 4.60
N PHE A 124 -4.82 8.08 5.55
CA PHE A 124 -5.16 9.36 6.14
C PHE A 124 -3.88 10.20 6.30
N ASP A 125 -3.78 11.31 5.57
CA ASP A 125 -2.76 12.35 5.74
C ASP A 125 -3.53 13.65 6.00
N PRO A 126 -3.40 14.29 7.18
CA PRO A 126 -4.10 15.52 7.50
C PRO A 126 -3.63 16.73 6.67
#